data_AF-A0AAJ7J1K1-F1
#
_entry.id   AF-A0AAJ7J1K1-F1
#
_cell.length_a   1.000
_cell.length_b   1.000
_cell.length_c   1.000
_cell.angle_alpha   90.00
_cell.angle_beta   90.00
_cell.angle_gamma   90.00
#
_symmetry.space_group_name_H-M   'P 1'
#
loop_
_entity.id
_entity.type
_entity.pdbx_description
1 polymer ?
#
loop_
_entity_poly.entity_id
_entity_poly.type
_entity_poly.pdbx_seq_one_letter_code
_entity_poly.pdbx_strand_id
1 'polypeptide(L)'
;MWQDNEVRFDISYNQMQLRLGEFTVDKLDLIEDTKGNAGDNGRLVVTNLRILWHSLFLPRVNLSVGFNTFVTVNTKTVHSLQGKHVQALYVLASFRNCRYEFIFTNLDPKSTRHYTSVIGVYRAYVSSKIYREIRLRSGIINDKQLTLLPQEVVHSTSQDIWNLSLEQGNIGILIITNIRLVWFADMNYQFNISIPYLVIANISIKNSKFGPTLVITSTETSGEYVLGFQINPIQKLHTVHKEILMILKTFEKSPIFGVDYTFEHQLIVP
;
A
#
# COMPACT_ATOMS: atom_id res chain seq x y z
N MET A 1 -2.84 3.71 -8.28
CA MET A 1 -1.75 2.71 -8.37
C MET A 1 -2.37 1.36 -8.67
N TRP A 2 -1.88 0.61 -9.66
CA TRP A 2 -2.54 -0.66 -10.06
C TRP A 2 -1.84 -1.91 -9.51
N GLN A 3 -0.53 -1.85 -9.26
CA GLN A 3 0.31 -3.02 -8.96
C GLN A 3 -0.19 -3.83 -7.75
N ASP A 4 -0.68 -3.16 -6.71
CA ASP A 4 -1.23 -3.78 -5.49
C ASP A 4 -2.74 -4.04 -5.56
N ASN A 5 -3.45 -3.39 -6.49
CA ASN A 5 -4.92 -3.35 -6.54
C ASN A 5 -5.54 -4.18 -7.65
N GLU A 6 -4.73 -4.73 -8.56
CA GLU A 6 -5.25 -5.44 -9.74
C GLU A 6 -4.64 -6.84 -9.90
N VAL A 7 -5.38 -7.66 -10.64
CA VAL A 7 -4.92 -8.93 -11.21
C VAL A 7 -4.75 -8.72 -12.71
N ARG A 8 -3.56 -8.99 -13.25
CA ARG A 8 -3.28 -8.87 -14.68
C ARG A 8 -2.52 -10.09 -15.20
N PHE A 9 -2.77 -10.42 -16.46
CA PHE A 9 -2.14 -11.52 -17.21
C PHE A 9 -1.41 -10.94 -18.41
N ASP A 10 -0.35 -11.62 -18.85
CA ASP A 10 0.45 -11.29 -20.04
C ASP A 10 0.84 -9.81 -20.12
N ILE A 11 1.26 -9.26 -18.96
CA ILE A 11 1.67 -7.87 -18.88
C ILE A 11 2.98 -7.66 -19.64
N SER A 12 3.12 -6.47 -20.21
CA SER A 12 4.34 -6.07 -20.92
C SER A 12 5.56 -6.05 -19.99
N TYR A 13 6.76 -6.16 -20.58
CA TYR A 13 8.01 -6.04 -19.82
C TYR A 13 8.09 -4.75 -18.99
N ASN A 14 7.63 -3.63 -19.53
CA ASN A 14 7.59 -2.35 -18.83
C ASN A 14 6.69 -2.37 -17.59
N GLN A 15 5.60 -3.15 -17.62
CA GLN A 15 4.68 -3.30 -16.49
C GLN A 15 5.19 -4.32 -15.45
N MET A 16 6.08 -5.23 -15.85
CA MET A 16 6.80 -6.12 -14.92
C MET A 16 7.90 -5.39 -14.14
N GLN A 17 8.41 -4.26 -14.66
CA GLN A 17 9.38 -3.45 -13.92
C GLN A 17 8.79 -2.94 -12.60
N LEU A 18 9.68 -2.81 -11.61
CA LEU A 18 9.34 -2.29 -10.30
C LEU A 18 9.02 -0.80 -10.43
N ARG A 19 7.89 -0.37 -9.85
CA ARG A 19 7.57 1.06 -9.73
C ARG A 19 8.43 1.72 -8.66
N LEU A 20 8.42 3.05 -8.62
CA LEU A 20 8.99 3.79 -7.50
C LEU A 20 8.35 3.36 -6.17
N GLY A 21 9.21 3.07 -5.19
CA GLY A 21 8.86 2.51 -3.87
C GLY A 21 8.58 1.01 -3.87
N GLU A 22 8.49 0.36 -5.04
CA GLU A 22 8.39 -1.09 -5.14
C GLU A 22 9.78 -1.72 -5.17
N PHE A 23 9.99 -2.76 -4.36
CA PHE A 23 11.25 -3.50 -4.33
C PHE A 23 10.98 -5.00 -4.27
N THR A 24 11.92 -5.79 -4.82
CA THR A 24 11.87 -7.24 -4.71
C THR A 24 12.29 -7.67 -3.31
N VAL A 25 11.45 -8.49 -2.68
CA VAL A 25 11.71 -9.11 -1.38
C VAL A 25 12.33 -10.49 -1.57
N ASP A 26 11.79 -11.29 -2.50
CA ASP A 26 12.24 -12.67 -2.73
C ASP A 26 12.04 -13.10 -4.19
N LYS A 27 12.78 -14.13 -4.60
CA LYS A 27 12.66 -14.79 -5.90
C LYS A 27 12.74 -16.29 -5.70
N LEU A 28 11.72 -16.98 -6.16
CA LEU A 28 11.63 -18.44 -6.15
C LEU A 28 11.67 -18.92 -7.60
N ASP A 29 12.70 -19.69 -7.92
CA ASP A 29 12.88 -20.35 -9.21
C ASP A 29 12.18 -21.71 -9.25
N LEU A 30 11.96 -22.23 -10.46
CA LEU A 30 11.32 -23.53 -10.69
C LEU A 30 9.91 -23.61 -10.07
N ILE A 31 9.20 -22.49 -10.12
CA ILE A 31 7.82 -22.39 -9.68
C ILE A 31 6.91 -22.50 -10.90
N GLU A 32 6.07 -23.53 -10.91
CA GLU A 32 5.07 -23.74 -11.95
C GLU A 32 3.76 -23.03 -11.57
N ASP A 33 3.12 -22.34 -12.52
CA ASP A 33 1.70 -21.97 -12.40
C ASP A 33 0.84 -23.16 -12.84
N THR A 34 0.56 -24.06 -11.90
CA THR A 34 -0.09 -25.35 -12.17
C THR A 34 -1.52 -25.20 -12.70
N LYS A 35 -2.19 -24.09 -12.39
CA LYS A 35 -3.58 -23.88 -12.83
C LYS A 35 -3.68 -23.17 -14.18
N GLY A 36 -2.83 -22.17 -14.43
CA GLY A 36 -2.86 -21.41 -15.69
C GLY A 36 -1.94 -21.95 -16.77
N ASN A 37 -0.78 -22.49 -16.40
CA ASN A 37 0.32 -22.82 -17.30
C ASN A 37 1.02 -24.14 -16.89
N ALA A 38 0.23 -25.21 -16.73
CA ALA A 38 0.73 -26.52 -16.34
C ALA A 38 1.82 -27.03 -17.30
N GLY A 39 2.92 -27.53 -16.73
CA GLY A 39 4.10 -28.02 -17.44
C GLY A 39 5.14 -26.94 -17.75
N ASP A 40 4.87 -25.66 -17.49
CA ASP A 40 5.82 -24.58 -17.72
C ASP A 40 6.57 -24.17 -16.45
N ASN A 41 7.90 -24.17 -16.54
CA ASN A 41 8.74 -23.73 -15.44
C ASN A 41 8.80 -22.19 -15.44
N GLY A 42 8.39 -21.60 -14.33
CA GLY A 42 8.44 -20.17 -14.14
C GLY A 42 9.30 -19.74 -12.95
N ARG A 43 9.32 -18.43 -12.76
CA ARG A 43 9.89 -17.75 -11.60
C ARG A 43 8.79 -16.94 -10.93
N LEU A 44 8.63 -17.16 -9.62
CA LEU A 44 7.78 -16.34 -8.77
C LEU A 44 8.66 -15.26 -8.11
N VAL A 45 8.35 -14.00 -8.36
CA VAL A 45 8.98 -12.83 -7.76
C VAL A 45 8.00 -12.22 -6.76
N VAL A 46 8.45 -12.09 -5.51
CA VAL A 46 7.69 -11.46 -4.43
C VAL A 46 8.19 -10.04 -4.28
N THR A 47 7.33 -9.05 -4.52
CA THR A 47 7.64 -7.65 -4.23
C THR A 47 6.94 -7.22 -2.95
N ASN A 48 7.15 -5.99 -2.50
CA ASN A 48 6.43 -5.42 -1.38
C ASN A 48 4.95 -5.05 -1.70
N LEU A 49 4.52 -5.14 -2.97
CA LEU A 49 3.15 -4.76 -3.39
C LEU A 49 2.36 -5.88 -4.07
N ARG A 50 3.05 -6.85 -4.68
CA ARG A 50 2.44 -7.89 -5.51
C ARG A 50 3.32 -9.13 -5.59
N ILE A 51 2.72 -10.22 -6.05
CA ILE A 51 3.47 -11.33 -6.64
C ILE A 51 3.45 -11.21 -8.17
N LEU A 52 4.58 -11.51 -8.77
CA LEU A 52 4.75 -11.66 -10.21
C LEU A 52 5.16 -13.09 -10.50
N TRP A 53 4.52 -13.73 -11.46
CA TRP A 53 5.01 -14.99 -12.01
C TRP A 53 5.25 -14.81 -13.49
N HIS A 54 6.35 -15.33 -14.00
CA HIS A 54 6.60 -15.38 -15.43
C HIS A 54 7.25 -16.70 -15.82
N SER A 55 6.93 -17.18 -17.01
CA SER A 55 7.63 -18.31 -17.63
C SER A 55 9.12 -18.02 -17.77
N LEU A 56 9.96 -19.03 -17.54
CA LEU A 56 11.39 -18.95 -17.81
C LEU A 56 11.70 -19.13 -19.30
N PHE A 57 10.85 -19.88 -20.02
CA PHE A 57 11.02 -20.14 -21.45
C PHE A 57 10.37 -19.08 -22.33
N LEU A 58 9.21 -18.57 -21.92
CA LEU A 58 8.41 -17.63 -22.71
C LEU A 58 7.90 -16.46 -21.85
N PRO A 59 8.75 -15.46 -21.49
CA PRO A 59 8.41 -14.41 -20.51
C PRO A 59 7.19 -13.54 -20.83
N ARG A 60 6.68 -13.57 -22.07
CA ARG A 60 5.40 -12.95 -22.44
C ARG A 60 4.19 -13.62 -21.76
N VAL A 61 4.34 -14.88 -21.35
CA VAL A 61 3.38 -15.60 -20.51
C VAL A 61 3.75 -15.30 -19.07
N ASN A 62 2.94 -14.44 -18.45
CA ASN A 62 3.18 -13.96 -17.10
C ASN A 62 1.90 -13.49 -16.43
N LEU A 63 1.97 -13.26 -15.13
CA LEU A 63 0.86 -12.71 -14.35
C LEU A 63 1.38 -11.83 -13.20
N SER A 64 0.53 -10.91 -12.78
CA SER A 64 0.74 -10.00 -11.66
C SER A 64 -0.50 -10.02 -10.77
N VAL A 65 -0.33 -10.33 -9.49
CA VAL A 65 -1.42 -10.37 -8.51
C VAL A 65 -1.08 -9.42 -7.36
N GLY A 66 -1.79 -8.30 -7.29
CA GLY A 66 -1.61 -7.31 -6.24
C GLY A 66 -2.10 -7.78 -4.88
N PHE A 67 -1.39 -7.45 -3.81
CA PHE A 67 -1.75 -7.94 -2.46
C PHE A 67 -3.09 -7.44 -1.94
N ASN A 68 -3.58 -6.26 -2.39
CA ASN A 68 -4.91 -5.79 -1.98
C ASN A 68 -6.05 -6.62 -2.60
N THR A 69 -5.76 -7.42 -3.63
CA THR A 69 -6.74 -8.33 -4.25
C THR A 69 -6.84 -9.67 -3.53
N PHE A 70 -5.90 -10.00 -2.64
CA PHE A 70 -5.87 -11.29 -1.96
C PHE A 70 -7.06 -11.43 -1.00
N VAL A 71 -7.77 -12.54 -1.11
CA VAL A 71 -8.82 -12.98 -0.19
C VAL A 71 -8.26 -14.00 0.79
N THR A 72 -7.54 -15.01 0.28
CA THR A 72 -6.86 -16.01 1.11
C THR A 72 -5.55 -16.42 0.48
N VAL A 73 -4.53 -16.68 1.29
CA VAL A 73 -3.24 -17.24 0.87
C VAL A 73 -2.87 -18.40 1.81
N ASN A 74 -2.63 -19.57 1.25
CA ASN A 74 -2.33 -20.78 2.02
C ASN A 74 -1.26 -21.62 1.32
N THR A 75 -0.46 -22.35 2.08
CA THR A 75 0.45 -23.37 1.54
C THR A 75 -0.11 -24.75 1.85
N LYS A 76 -0.06 -25.65 0.86
CA LYS A 76 -0.43 -27.06 1.01
C LYS A 76 0.70 -27.95 0.49
N THR A 77 0.85 -29.12 1.09
CA THR A 77 1.69 -30.18 0.53
C THR A 77 0.84 -30.98 -0.45
N VAL A 78 1.30 -31.09 -1.70
CA VAL A 78 0.60 -31.80 -2.78
C VAL A 78 1.51 -32.89 -3.36
N HIS A 79 0.94 -33.87 -4.04
CA HIS A 79 1.70 -34.87 -4.79
C HIS A 79 1.95 -34.35 -6.20
N SER A 80 3.21 -34.32 -6.62
CA SER A 80 3.57 -34.04 -8.01
C SER A 80 3.16 -35.20 -8.92
N LEU A 81 3.09 -34.96 -10.23
CA LEU A 81 2.88 -36.00 -11.24
C LEU A 81 3.92 -37.14 -11.17
N GLN A 82 5.07 -36.88 -10.55
CA GLN A 82 6.16 -37.84 -10.34
C GLN A 82 6.07 -38.56 -8.99
N GLY A 83 4.97 -38.39 -8.25
CA GLY A 83 4.71 -39.04 -6.96
C GLY A 83 5.43 -38.44 -5.75
N LYS A 84 6.14 -37.32 -5.91
CA LYS A 84 6.87 -36.66 -4.81
C LYS A 84 5.97 -35.67 -4.08
N HIS A 85 6.15 -35.54 -2.76
CA HIS A 85 5.55 -34.46 -2.00
C HIS A 85 6.24 -33.13 -2.33
N VAL A 86 5.47 -32.17 -2.84
CA VAL A 86 5.93 -30.82 -3.16
C VAL A 86 5.03 -29.80 -2.46
N GLN A 87 5.55 -28.61 -2.19
CA GLN A 87 4.73 -27.52 -1.65
C GLN A 87 4.07 -26.74 -2.78
N ALA A 88 2.80 -26.38 -2.58
CA ALA A 88 2.04 -25.51 -3.46
C ALA A 88 1.44 -24.34 -2.69
N LEU A 89 1.54 -23.15 -3.26
CA LEU A 89 0.90 -21.92 -2.79
C LEU A 89 -0.45 -21.75 -3.49
N TYR A 90 -1.50 -21.65 -2.69
CA TYR A 90 -2.85 -21.35 -3.13
C TYR A 90 -3.16 -19.89 -2.81
N VAL A 91 -3.41 -19.10 -3.86
CA VAL A 91 -3.85 -17.71 -3.73
C VAL A 91 -5.25 -17.58 -4.31
N LEU A 92 -6.21 -17.21 -3.46
CA LEU A 92 -7.52 -16.75 -3.90
C LEU A 92 -7.50 -15.23 -3.94
N ALA A 93 -7.81 -14.64 -5.09
CA ALA A 93 -7.90 -13.20 -5.28
C ALA A 93 -9.29 -12.79 -5.78
N SER A 94 -9.70 -11.57 -5.46
CA SER A 94 -10.94 -10.96 -5.92
C SER A 94 -10.63 -9.64 -6.60
N PHE A 95 -11.05 -9.50 -7.85
CA PHE A 95 -10.85 -8.27 -8.62
C PHE A 95 -11.99 -8.09 -9.62
N ARG A 96 -12.55 -6.87 -9.69
CA ARG A 96 -13.69 -6.51 -10.58
C ARG A 96 -14.86 -7.51 -10.53
N ASN A 97 -15.27 -7.89 -9.33
CA ASN A 97 -16.34 -8.89 -9.07
C ASN A 97 -16.05 -10.30 -9.60
N CYS A 98 -14.83 -10.58 -10.06
CA CYS A 98 -14.36 -11.91 -10.42
C CYS A 98 -13.47 -12.49 -9.31
N ARG A 99 -13.61 -13.79 -9.06
CA ARG A 99 -12.70 -14.55 -8.19
C ARG A 99 -11.71 -15.32 -9.05
N TYR A 100 -10.44 -15.19 -8.72
CA TYR A 100 -9.33 -15.89 -9.35
C TYR A 100 -8.68 -16.80 -8.33
N GLU A 101 -8.31 -18.00 -8.75
CA GLU A 101 -7.52 -18.90 -7.94
C GLU A 101 -6.23 -19.19 -8.70
N PHE A 102 -5.11 -19.07 -8.01
CA PHE A 102 -3.77 -19.35 -8.51
C PHE A 102 -3.15 -20.46 -7.67
N ILE A 103 -2.48 -21.39 -8.35
CA ILE A 103 -1.80 -22.51 -7.72
C ILE A 103 -0.38 -22.48 -8.24
N PHE A 104 0.56 -22.13 -7.36
CA PHE A 104 1.98 -22.15 -7.69
C PHE A 104 2.64 -23.34 -7.02
N THR A 105 3.24 -24.24 -7.80
CA THR A 105 3.87 -25.46 -7.27
C THR A 105 5.38 -25.33 -7.38
N ASN A 106 6.09 -25.64 -6.29
CA ASN A 106 7.54 -25.66 -6.28
C ASN A 106 8.03 -27.00 -6.83
N LEU A 107 8.63 -26.98 -8.02
CA LEU A 107 9.15 -28.17 -8.69
C LEU A 107 10.60 -28.49 -8.30
N ASP A 108 11.28 -27.66 -7.50
CA ASP A 108 12.62 -27.94 -7.01
C ASP A 108 12.57 -28.92 -5.83
N PRO A 109 12.97 -30.20 -6.03
CA PRO A 109 12.93 -31.20 -4.97
C PRO A 109 13.98 -30.96 -3.88
N LYS A 110 14.95 -30.06 -4.12
CA LYS A 110 16.01 -29.72 -3.16
C LYS A 110 15.70 -28.44 -2.40
N SER A 111 14.67 -27.69 -2.80
CA SER A 111 14.35 -26.41 -2.19
C SER A 111 13.70 -26.61 -0.83
N THR A 112 14.38 -26.14 0.21
CA THR A 112 13.80 -25.91 1.53
C THR A 112 13.11 -24.54 1.62
N ARG A 113 13.16 -23.73 0.56
CA ARG A 113 12.52 -22.41 0.54
C ARG A 113 11.02 -22.58 0.42
N HIS A 114 10.35 -22.29 1.53
CA HIS A 114 8.89 -22.27 1.60
C HIS A 114 8.34 -20.94 1.07
N TYR A 115 7.05 -20.91 0.77
CA TYR A 115 6.31 -19.67 0.46
C TYR A 115 6.12 -18.74 1.68
N THR A 116 6.97 -18.86 2.70
CA THR A 116 6.93 -18.06 3.92
C THR A 116 7.17 -16.59 3.63
N SER A 117 8.03 -16.26 2.65
CA SER A 117 8.21 -14.87 2.18
C SER A 117 6.90 -14.28 1.66
N VAL A 118 6.15 -15.00 0.82
CA VAL A 118 4.85 -14.52 0.31
C VAL A 118 3.89 -14.23 1.45
N ILE A 119 3.76 -15.17 2.40
CA ILE A 119 2.83 -15.03 3.54
C ILE A 119 3.28 -13.88 4.46
N GLY A 120 4.57 -13.79 4.75
CA GLY A 120 5.15 -12.78 5.62
C GLY A 120 4.99 -11.37 5.05
N VAL A 121 5.32 -11.18 3.77
CA VAL A 121 5.15 -9.88 3.08
C VAL A 121 3.67 -9.52 2.98
N TYR A 122 2.78 -10.48 2.68
CA TYR A 122 1.34 -10.20 2.65
C TYR A 122 0.81 -9.75 4.02
N ARG A 123 1.28 -10.37 5.12
CA ARG A 123 0.93 -9.92 6.48
C ARG A 123 1.41 -8.49 6.76
N ALA A 124 2.67 -8.19 6.43
CA ALA A 124 3.22 -6.84 6.54
C ALA A 124 2.45 -5.82 5.67
N TYR A 125 2.00 -6.23 4.48
CA TYR A 125 1.16 -5.43 3.61
C TYR A 125 -0.19 -5.12 4.28
N VAL A 126 -0.88 -6.12 4.84
CA VAL A 126 -2.18 -5.94 5.49
C VAL A 126 -2.07 -5.06 6.75
N SER A 127 -1.05 -5.24 7.58
CA SER A 127 -0.88 -4.49 8.84
C SER A 127 -0.48 -3.02 8.63
N SER A 128 0.07 -2.68 7.46
CA SER A 128 0.56 -1.34 7.12
C SER A 128 -0.41 -0.53 6.24
N LYS A 129 -1.69 -0.92 6.14
CA LYS A 129 -2.68 -0.23 5.30
C LYS A 129 -2.82 1.27 5.57
N ILE A 130 -2.53 1.72 6.79
CA ILE A 130 -2.60 3.14 7.17
C ILE A 130 -1.62 4.06 6.39
N TYR A 131 -0.59 3.50 5.74
CA TYR A 131 0.28 4.26 4.83
C TYR A 131 -0.36 4.53 3.46
N ARG A 132 -1.46 3.83 3.14
CA ARG A 132 -2.01 3.74 1.78
C ARG A 132 -3.52 3.92 1.71
N GLU A 133 -4.20 3.98 2.86
CA GLU A 133 -5.65 4.11 2.96
C GLU A 133 -6.02 5.25 3.92
N ILE A 134 -7.07 6.00 3.57
CA ILE A 134 -7.66 7.02 4.46
C ILE A 134 -8.23 6.34 5.69
N ARG A 135 -7.97 6.92 6.86
CA ARG A 135 -8.56 6.49 8.13
C ARG A 135 -9.32 7.63 8.77
N LEU A 136 -10.60 7.38 9.08
CA LEU A 136 -11.47 8.28 9.82
C LEU A 136 -11.66 7.71 11.22
N ARG A 137 -11.57 8.55 12.25
CA ARG A 137 -11.81 8.19 13.65
C ARG A 137 -10.99 6.98 14.12
N SER A 138 -9.70 7.02 13.82
CA SER A 138 -8.76 5.95 14.15
C SER A 138 -8.05 6.20 15.48
N GLY A 139 -7.60 5.13 16.16
CA GLY A 139 -6.82 5.21 17.41
C GLY A 139 -5.37 5.62 17.17
N ILE A 140 -5.13 6.75 16.50
CA ILE A 140 -3.80 7.25 16.12
C ILE A 140 -3.28 8.36 17.03
N ILE A 141 -4.12 8.86 17.94
CA ILE A 141 -3.75 9.92 18.88
C ILE A 141 -3.70 9.32 20.28
N ASN A 142 -2.58 9.50 20.96
CA ASN A 142 -2.39 9.15 22.36
C ASN A 142 -1.84 10.36 23.12
N ASP A 143 -2.42 10.70 24.28
CA ASP A 143 -1.99 11.85 25.10
C ASP A 143 -1.80 13.16 24.32
N LYS A 144 -2.73 13.47 23.41
CA LYS A 144 -2.72 14.64 22.50
C LYS A 144 -1.56 14.65 21.49
N GLN A 145 -0.86 13.54 21.32
CA GLN A 145 0.24 13.38 20.38
C GLN A 145 -0.10 12.32 19.34
N LEU A 146 0.45 12.50 18.14
CA LEU A 146 0.33 11.51 17.07
C LEU A 146 1.22 10.30 17.36
N THR A 147 0.64 9.12 17.39
CA THR A 147 1.38 7.86 17.39
C THR A 147 2.00 7.67 16.00
N LEU A 148 3.32 7.82 15.93
CA LEU A 148 4.06 7.72 14.68
C LEU A 148 4.17 6.27 14.21
N LEU A 149 4.01 6.10 12.90
CA LEU A 149 4.26 4.84 12.22
C LEU A 149 5.77 4.65 11.99
N PRO A 150 6.25 3.42 11.74
CA PRO A 150 7.61 3.20 11.29
C PRO A 150 7.99 4.11 10.09
N GLN A 151 9.18 4.70 10.07
CA GLN A 151 9.61 5.61 9.00
C GLN A 151 8.76 6.91 8.87
N GLU A 152 7.80 7.16 9.77
CA GLU A 152 7.03 8.41 9.82
C GLU A 152 7.79 9.47 10.60
N VAL A 153 7.94 10.64 10.02
CA VAL A 153 8.58 11.81 10.62
C VAL A 153 7.66 13.00 10.48
N VAL A 154 7.43 13.71 11.59
CA VAL A 154 6.67 14.95 11.62
C VAL A 154 7.50 16.07 11.02
N HIS A 155 6.97 16.76 10.01
CA HIS A 155 7.55 17.98 9.44
C HIS A 155 7.07 19.22 10.17
N SER A 156 5.76 19.34 10.38
CA SER A 156 5.18 20.48 11.09
C SER A 156 3.86 20.15 11.75
N THR A 157 3.48 21.00 12.71
CA THR A 157 2.21 20.92 13.43
C THR A 157 1.60 22.32 13.46
N SER A 158 0.36 22.43 13.01
CA SER A 158 -0.40 23.68 12.96
C SER A 158 -1.66 23.56 13.81
N GLN A 159 -1.77 24.41 14.82
CA GLN A 159 -2.96 24.55 15.66
C GLN A 159 -3.99 25.50 15.03
N ASP A 160 -5.19 25.53 15.62
CA ASP A 160 -6.33 26.37 15.26
C ASP A 160 -6.83 26.13 13.83
N ILE A 161 -6.79 24.87 13.40
CA ILE A 161 -7.19 24.45 12.05
C ILE A 161 -8.61 23.90 12.10
N TRP A 162 -9.51 24.59 11.42
CA TRP A 162 -10.91 24.23 11.37
C TRP A 162 -11.14 23.17 10.29
N ASN A 163 -11.70 22.03 10.66
CA ASN A 163 -12.27 21.08 9.71
C ASN A 163 -13.71 21.50 9.36
N LEU A 164 -13.97 21.66 8.06
CA LEU A 164 -15.24 22.11 7.50
C LEU A 164 -16.08 20.98 6.89
N SER A 165 -15.78 19.72 7.18
CA SER A 165 -16.50 18.56 6.64
C SER A 165 -17.88 18.35 7.30
N LEU A 166 -18.18 19.03 8.40
CA LEU A 166 -19.49 19.00 9.09
C LEU A 166 -20.12 20.41 9.14
N GLU A 167 -21.44 20.47 9.33
CA GLU A 167 -22.19 21.73 9.40
C GLU A 167 -21.70 22.66 10.52
N GLN A 168 -21.31 22.06 11.64
CA GLN A 168 -20.58 22.72 12.73
C GLN A 168 -19.11 22.34 12.55
N GLY A 169 -18.29 23.33 12.14
CA GLY A 169 -16.85 23.13 12.01
C GLY A 169 -16.23 22.74 13.37
N ASN A 170 -15.16 21.97 13.34
CA ASN A 170 -14.41 21.62 14.55
C ASN A 170 -13.02 22.23 14.45
N ILE A 171 -12.59 22.92 15.50
CA ILE A 171 -11.20 23.38 15.64
C ILE A 171 -10.32 22.22 16.10
N GLY A 172 -9.09 22.20 15.58
CA GLY A 172 -8.15 21.15 15.88
C GLY A 172 -6.75 21.42 15.36
N ILE A 173 -5.97 20.35 15.32
CA ILE A 173 -4.56 20.35 14.98
C ILE A 173 -4.36 19.60 13.67
N LEU A 174 -3.66 20.23 12.72
CA LEU A 174 -3.17 19.61 11.49
C LEU A 174 -1.69 19.31 11.62
N ILE A 175 -1.31 18.05 11.42
CA ILE A 175 0.06 17.56 11.42
C ILE A 175 0.43 17.14 10.01
N ILE A 176 1.56 17.64 9.54
CA ILE A 176 2.17 17.29 8.26
C ILE A 176 3.32 16.34 8.56
N THR A 177 3.26 15.13 8.02
CA THR A 177 4.36 14.14 8.11
C THR A 177 4.94 13.88 6.73
N ASN A 178 5.95 13.03 6.63
CA ASN A 178 6.53 12.64 5.34
C ASN A 178 5.67 11.65 4.54
N ILE A 179 4.66 11.01 5.15
CA ILE A 179 3.83 9.97 4.49
C ILE A 179 2.34 10.30 4.42
N ARG A 180 1.83 11.16 5.32
CA ARG A 180 0.41 11.49 5.42
C ARG A 180 0.16 12.83 6.11
N LEU A 181 -1.05 13.34 5.91
CA LEU A 181 -1.62 14.44 6.67
C LEU A 181 -2.51 13.87 7.76
N VAL A 182 -2.38 14.37 8.99
CA VAL A 182 -3.28 14.00 10.09
C VAL A 182 -3.95 15.24 10.63
N TRP A 183 -5.25 15.21 10.79
CA TRP A 183 -5.99 16.23 11.52
C TRP A 183 -6.80 15.60 12.65
N PHE A 184 -6.85 16.24 13.82
CA PHE A 184 -7.73 15.82 14.91
C PHE A 184 -8.30 17.01 15.68
N ALA A 185 -9.51 16.87 16.21
CA ALA A 185 -10.20 17.93 16.94
C ALA A 185 -9.67 18.10 18.38
N ASP A 186 -9.60 19.34 18.86
CA ASP A 186 -9.06 19.64 20.21
C ASP A 186 -9.92 19.10 21.35
N MET A 187 -11.25 19.15 21.16
CA MET A 187 -12.23 18.75 22.17
C MET A 187 -12.50 17.24 22.18
N ASN A 188 -12.21 16.56 21.07
CA ASN A 188 -12.43 15.12 20.93
C ASN A 188 -11.43 14.51 19.95
N TYR A 189 -10.34 13.94 20.48
CA TYR A 189 -9.27 13.33 19.67
C TYR A 189 -9.71 12.11 18.87
N GLN A 190 -10.83 11.47 19.23
CA GLN A 190 -11.42 10.40 18.43
C GLN A 190 -12.02 10.93 17.12
N PHE A 191 -12.29 12.23 17.04
CA PHE A 191 -12.63 12.88 15.78
C PHE A 191 -11.35 13.32 15.07
N ASN A 192 -10.78 12.36 14.31
CA ASN A 192 -9.56 12.54 13.54
C ASN A 192 -9.69 11.99 12.12
N ILE A 193 -8.77 12.44 11.27
CA ILE A 193 -8.64 12.07 9.86
C ILE A 193 -7.16 11.88 9.57
N SER A 194 -6.80 10.76 8.94
CA SER A 194 -5.46 10.47 8.45
C SER A 194 -5.53 10.23 6.94
N ILE A 195 -4.81 11.05 6.17
CA ILE A 195 -4.85 11.10 4.70
C ILE A 195 -3.44 10.84 4.15
N PRO A 196 -3.13 9.62 3.70
CA PRO A 196 -1.85 9.36 3.07
C PRO A 196 -1.65 10.15 1.78
N TYR A 197 -0.41 10.58 1.50
CA TYR A 197 -0.12 11.28 0.24
C TYR A 197 -0.44 10.44 -0.99
N LEU A 198 -0.32 9.11 -0.87
CA LEU A 198 -0.60 8.17 -1.96
C LEU A 198 -2.01 8.27 -2.55
N VAL A 199 -3.00 8.67 -1.74
CA VAL A 199 -4.42 8.70 -2.13
C VAL A 199 -4.92 10.10 -2.43
N ILE A 200 -4.07 11.13 -2.31
CA ILE A 200 -4.46 12.51 -2.59
C ILE A 200 -4.48 12.71 -4.11
N ALA A 201 -5.64 13.09 -4.64
CA ALA A 201 -5.80 13.43 -6.04
C ALA A 201 -5.49 14.89 -6.33
N ASN A 202 -5.89 15.81 -5.43
CA ASN A 202 -5.65 17.23 -5.62
C ASN A 202 -5.60 17.99 -4.28
N ILE A 203 -4.81 19.06 -4.25
CA ILE A 203 -4.71 20.00 -3.14
C ILE A 203 -4.81 21.40 -3.69
N SER A 204 -5.85 22.13 -3.33
CA SER A 204 -6.12 23.47 -3.85
C SER A 204 -6.63 24.40 -2.75
N ILE A 205 -6.45 25.70 -2.94
CA ILE A 205 -7.14 26.70 -2.12
C ILE A 205 -8.40 27.12 -2.89
N LYS A 206 -9.55 27.06 -2.22
CA LYS A 206 -10.85 27.47 -2.78
C LYS A 206 -11.55 28.43 -1.82
N ASN A 207 -12.39 29.31 -2.36
CA ASN A 207 -13.28 30.13 -1.54
C ASN A 207 -14.48 29.28 -1.12
N SER A 208 -14.75 29.23 0.18
CA SER A 208 -15.96 28.64 0.76
C SER A 208 -16.83 29.73 1.39
N LYS A 209 -18.01 29.35 1.91
CA LYS A 209 -18.86 30.26 2.70
C LYS A 209 -18.15 30.82 3.95
N PHE A 210 -17.06 30.19 4.38
CA PHE A 210 -16.24 30.61 5.50
C PHE A 210 -14.95 31.33 5.05
N GLY A 211 -14.79 31.64 3.76
CA GLY A 211 -13.60 32.26 3.19
C GLY A 211 -12.59 31.27 2.61
N PRO A 212 -11.33 31.69 2.38
CA PRO A 212 -10.29 30.85 1.78
C PRO A 212 -10.05 29.57 2.59
N THR A 213 -10.12 28.42 1.91
CA THR A 213 -10.09 27.09 2.50
C THR A 213 -9.12 26.20 1.74
N LEU A 214 -8.27 25.46 2.46
CA LEU A 214 -7.47 24.38 1.91
C LEU A 214 -8.40 23.18 1.63
N VAL A 215 -8.52 22.80 0.37
CA VAL A 215 -9.34 21.68 -0.07
C VAL A 215 -8.44 20.55 -0.56
N ILE A 216 -8.59 19.39 0.07
CA ILE A 216 -7.89 18.15 -0.28
C ILE A 216 -8.93 17.16 -0.79
N THR A 217 -8.70 16.62 -1.98
CA THR A 217 -9.57 15.59 -2.56
C THR A 217 -8.82 14.28 -2.71
N SER A 218 -9.45 13.15 -2.40
CA SER A 218 -8.86 11.83 -2.60
C SER A 218 -9.17 11.27 -4.00
N THR A 219 -8.41 10.25 -4.41
CA THR A 219 -8.67 9.51 -5.66
C THR A 219 -9.99 8.75 -5.61
N GLU A 220 -10.55 8.45 -6.79
CA GLU A 220 -11.80 7.69 -6.95
C GLU A 220 -11.75 6.33 -6.23
N THR A 221 -10.64 5.62 -6.40
CA THR A 221 -10.39 4.31 -5.76
C THR A 221 -10.30 4.38 -4.23
N SER A 222 -10.19 5.58 -3.65
CA SER A 222 -10.14 5.82 -2.20
C SER A 222 -11.41 6.48 -1.65
N GLY A 223 -12.48 6.56 -2.45
CA GLY A 223 -13.80 7.03 -2.00
C GLY A 223 -14.13 8.50 -2.23
N GLU A 224 -13.35 9.22 -3.06
CA GLU A 224 -13.65 10.61 -3.48
C GLU A 224 -13.94 11.60 -2.34
N TYR A 225 -13.25 11.45 -1.21
CA TYR A 225 -13.39 12.37 -0.09
C TYR A 225 -13.02 13.79 -0.50
N VAL A 226 -13.81 14.76 -0.04
CA VAL A 226 -13.53 16.19 -0.14
C VAL A 226 -13.40 16.76 1.27
N LEU A 227 -12.19 17.17 1.63
CA LEU A 227 -11.84 17.62 2.97
C LEU A 227 -11.44 19.09 2.92
N GLY A 228 -12.15 19.93 3.68
CA GLY A 228 -11.93 21.37 3.75
C GLY A 228 -11.33 21.76 5.09
N PHE A 229 -10.22 22.50 5.05
CA PHE A 229 -9.54 23.04 6.21
C PHE A 229 -9.43 24.56 6.12
N GLN A 230 -10.04 25.26 7.06
CA GLN A 230 -9.88 26.71 7.17
C GLN A 230 -8.69 27.03 8.10
N ILE A 231 -7.82 27.92 7.62
CA ILE A 231 -6.57 28.28 8.27
C ILE A 231 -6.46 29.80 8.28
N ASN A 232 -6.37 30.38 9.48
CA ASN A 232 -6.19 31.82 9.66
C ASN A 232 -4.83 32.13 10.29
N PRO A 233 -4.19 33.27 9.95
CA PRO A 233 -4.56 34.18 8.86
C PRO A 233 -4.21 33.59 7.48
N ILE A 234 -4.64 34.23 6.38
CA ILE A 234 -4.47 33.70 5.02
C ILE A 234 -3.00 33.46 4.63
N GLN A 235 -2.05 34.18 5.20
CA GLN A 235 -0.63 33.95 5.00
C GLN A 235 -0.21 32.56 5.51
N LYS A 236 -0.74 32.12 6.66
CA LYS A 236 -0.51 30.78 7.21
C LYS A 236 -1.10 29.70 6.29
N LEU A 237 -2.30 29.95 5.74
CA LEU A 237 -2.92 29.06 4.74
C LEU A 237 -1.99 28.84 3.53
N HIS A 238 -1.44 29.91 2.95
CA HIS A 238 -0.54 29.80 1.81
C HIS A 238 0.78 29.08 2.15
N THR A 239 1.35 29.32 3.33
CA THR A 239 2.54 28.62 3.81
C THR A 239 2.30 27.12 3.95
N VAL A 240 1.23 26.74 4.67
CA VAL A 240 0.83 25.34 4.87
C VAL A 240 0.55 24.65 3.53
N HIS A 241 -0.18 25.32 2.62
CA HIS A 241 -0.46 24.78 1.28
C HIS A 241 0.83 24.49 0.50
N LYS A 242 1.78 25.43 0.49
CA LYS A 242 3.07 25.28 -0.19
C LYS A 242 3.91 24.16 0.42
N GLU A 243 3.91 24.04 1.74
CA GLU A 243 4.62 22.98 2.47
C GLU A 243 4.08 21.60 2.10
N ILE A 244 2.76 21.41 2.16
CA ILE A 244 2.12 20.13 1.80
C ILE A 244 2.47 19.75 0.36
N LEU A 245 2.42 20.70 -0.58
CA LEU A 245 2.78 20.44 -1.98
C LEU A 245 4.26 20.06 -2.15
N MET A 246 5.17 20.64 -1.36
CA MET A 246 6.59 20.27 -1.39
C MET A 246 6.81 18.86 -0.87
N ILE A 247 6.18 18.50 0.24
CA ILE A 247 6.28 17.15 0.81
C ILE A 247 5.65 16.12 -0.13
N LEU A 248 4.47 16.40 -0.70
CA LEU A 248 3.82 15.53 -1.68
C LEU A 248 4.75 15.25 -2.87
N LYS A 249 5.37 16.28 -3.47
CA LYS A 249 6.34 16.11 -4.57
C LYS A 249 7.58 15.30 -4.16
N THR A 250 7.97 15.37 -2.89
CA THR A 250 9.10 14.60 -2.37
C THR A 250 8.69 13.13 -2.20
N PHE A 251 7.50 12.89 -1.64
CA PHE A 251 6.91 11.56 -1.49
C PHE A 251 6.72 10.86 -2.85
N GLU A 252 6.26 11.57 -3.88
CA GLU A 252 6.08 11.01 -5.23
C GLU A 252 7.37 10.46 -5.86
N LYS A 253 8.53 11.04 -5.50
CA LYS A 253 9.84 10.58 -5.99
C LYS A 253 10.34 9.33 -5.26
N SER A 254 9.97 9.15 -4.01
CA SER A 254 10.34 8.00 -3.18
C SER A 254 9.20 7.57 -2.28
N PRO A 255 8.14 6.94 -2.85
CA PRO A 255 6.95 6.58 -2.08
C PRO A 255 7.27 5.55 -0.99
N ILE A 256 6.78 5.81 0.22
CA ILE A 256 6.87 4.86 1.34
C ILE A 256 5.54 4.14 1.46
N PHE A 257 5.54 2.83 1.23
CA PHE A 257 4.33 2.01 1.32
C PHE A 257 4.10 1.38 2.69
N GLY A 258 5.06 1.45 3.61
CA GLY A 258 4.95 0.89 4.97
C GLY A 258 5.10 -0.63 5.04
N VAL A 259 5.41 -1.29 3.92
CA VAL A 259 5.61 -2.74 3.87
C VAL A 259 7.07 -3.04 4.09
N ASP A 260 7.40 -3.37 5.34
CA ASP A 260 8.74 -3.81 5.74
C ASP A 260 8.72 -5.30 6.07
N TYR A 261 9.66 -6.04 5.51
CA TYR A 261 9.80 -7.47 5.74
C TYR A 261 11.26 -7.87 5.53
N THR A 262 11.88 -8.36 6.57
CA THR A 262 13.24 -8.90 6.56
C THR A 262 13.18 -10.42 6.67
N PHE A 263 13.90 -11.11 5.80
CA PHE A 263 13.95 -12.57 5.80
C PHE A 263 14.95 -13.04 6.86
N GLU A 264 14.56 -13.94 7.75
CA GLU A 264 15.37 -14.40 8.91
C GLU A 264 16.75 -15.00 8.53
N HIS A 265 17.00 -15.35 7.26
CA HIS A 265 18.30 -15.87 6.80
C HIS A 265 19.34 -14.80 6.42
N GLN A 266 19.03 -13.50 6.52
CA GLN A 266 20.05 -12.44 6.37
C GLN A 266 20.76 -12.06 7.67
N LEU A 267 20.46 -12.72 8.80
CA LEU A 267 21.17 -12.54 10.07
C LEU A 267 22.47 -13.34 10.19
N ILE A 268 22.96 -13.96 9.10
CA ILE A 268 24.25 -14.65 9.11
C ILE A 268 25.14 -14.11 7.98
N VAL A 269 25.73 -12.93 8.21
CA VAL A 269 27.09 -12.65 7.76
C VAL A 269 27.78 -11.86 8.89
N PRO A 270 28.84 -12.40 9.53
CA PRO A 270 29.67 -11.64 10.47
C PRO A 270 30.48 -10.53 9.78
#